data_AF-A0A2U9IWR7-F1
#
_entry.id   AF-A0A2U9IWR7-F1
#
_cell.length_a   1.000
_cell.length_b   1.000
_cell.length_c   1.000
_cell.angle_alpha   90.00
_cell.angle_beta   90.00
_cell.angle_gamma   90.00
#
_symmetry.space_group_name_H-M   'P 1'
#
loop_
_entity.id
_entity.type
_entity.pdbx_description
1 polymer ?
#
loop_
_entity_poly.entity_id
_entity_poly.type
_entity_poly.pdbx_seq_one_letter_code
_entity_poly.pdbx_strand_id
1 'polypeptide(L)'
;MTTTSHASYTEERPLVTVREFLFSFLFVGIGSLIGILSDFTMFTLIIPLSIFLLIYREWKLLSKFKDLKKDGVIRFEPRFRSNRREANRTLTIVIFLIVIPMILSYFLSPLPWISLTMAFVMAWPASNILEMALQRVIEMKTGMKLRRFFNWSSYGNETVMKDYGWVLESNEERHP
;
A
#
# COMPACT_ATOMS: atom_id res chain seq x y z
N MET A 1 9.94 -3.26 43.81
CA MET A 1 10.38 -4.00 42.60
C MET A 1 9.15 -4.30 41.77
N THR A 2 8.87 -3.50 40.74
CA THR A 2 7.81 -3.76 39.78
C THR A 2 8.42 -4.48 38.58
N THR A 3 8.10 -5.76 38.42
CA THR A 3 8.38 -6.52 37.20
C THR A 3 7.66 -5.85 36.03
N THR A 4 8.39 -5.09 35.20
CA THR A 4 7.86 -4.60 33.93
C THR A 4 7.65 -5.81 33.03
N SER A 5 6.40 -6.25 32.92
CA SER A 5 5.95 -7.22 31.92
C SER A 5 6.28 -6.66 30.54
N HIS A 6 7.24 -7.26 29.85
CA HIS A 6 7.54 -6.96 28.46
C HIS A 6 6.59 -7.78 27.58
N ALA A 7 5.42 -7.22 27.28
CA ALA A 7 4.54 -7.80 26.29
C ALA A 7 4.99 -7.35 24.89
N SER A 8 5.41 -8.31 24.06
CA SER A 8 5.61 -8.11 22.63
C SER A 8 4.39 -8.63 21.87
N TYR A 9 3.80 -7.78 21.04
CA TYR A 9 2.64 -8.12 20.21
C TYR A 9 3.04 -8.09 18.74
N THR A 10 2.83 -9.20 18.04
CA THR A 10 3.08 -9.31 16.61
C THR A 10 1.75 -9.27 15.87
N GLU A 11 1.61 -8.31 14.97
CA GLU A 11 0.45 -8.18 14.10
C GLU A 11 0.81 -8.58 12.68
N GLU A 12 0.17 -9.62 12.16
CA GLU A 12 0.34 -10.10 10.79
C GLU A 12 -0.90 -9.81 9.95
N ARG A 13 -0.69 -9.18 8.79
CA ARG A 13 -1.76 -8.82 7.86
C ARG A 13 -1.35 -9.18 6.43
N PRO A 14 -2.29 -9.58 5.55
CA PRO A 14 -2.00 -9.63 4.12
C PRO A 14 -1.66 -8.23 3.58
N LEU A 15 -1.08 -8.12 2.37
CA LEU A 15 -0.87 -6.80 1.77
C LEU A 15 -2.18 -6.07 1.52
N VAL A 16 -3.16 -6.80 0.97
CA VAL A 16 -4.51 -6.31 0.73
C VAL A 16 -5.51 -7.35 1.23
N THR A 17 -6.50 -6.90 1.99
CA THR A 17 -7.60 -7.76 2.42
C THR A 17 -8.61 -7.98 1.29
N VAL A 18 -9.33 -9.10 1.31
CA VAL A 18 -10.38 -9.38 0.31
C VAL A 18 -11.44 -8.29 0.28
N ARG A 19 -11.78 -7.71 1.45
CA ARG A 19 -12.72 -6.59 1.55
C ARG A 19 -12.20 -5.34 0.85
N GLU A 20 -10.95 -4.95 1.12
CA GLU A 20 -10.31 -3.81 0.45
C GLU A 20 -10.23 -4.01 -1.07
N PHE A 21 -9.92 -5.23 -1.52
CA PHE A 21 -9.93 -5.57 -2.94
C PHE A 21 -11.32 -5.39 -3.57
N LEU A 22 -12.37 -5.91 -2.94
CA LEU A 22 -13.75 -5.80 -3.44
C LEU A 22 -14.22 -4.34 -3.51
N PHE A 23 -13.98 -3.56 -2.44
CA PHE A 23 -14.28 -2.13 -2.46
C PHE A 23 -13.50 -1.42 -3.55
N SER A 24 -12.20 -1.70 -3.67
CA SER A 24 -11.35 -1.09 -4.68
C SER A 24 -11.84 -1.40 -6.10
N PHE A 25 -12.23 -2.65 -6.37
CA PHE A 25 -12.80 -3.06 -7.65
C PHE A 25 -14.10 -2.31 -7.97
N LEU A 26 -15.00 -2.17 -6.98
CA LEU A 26 -16.25 -1.44 -7.14
C LEU A 26 -16.01 0.05 -7.41
N PHE A 27 -15.13 0.70 -6.66
CA PHE A 27 -14.81 2.12 -6.85
C PHE A 27 -14.16 2.36 -8.22
N VAL A 28 -13.20 1.52 -8.62
CA VAL A 28 -12.57 1.63 -9.95
C VAL A 28 -13.59 1.37 -11.06
N GLY A 29 -14.52 0.42 -10.89
CA GLY A 29 -15.58 0.16 -11.85
C GLY A 29 -16.49 1.38 -12.07
N ILE A 30 -16.99 1.98 -10.98
CA ILE A 30 -17.83 3.19 -11.04
C ILE A 30 -17.02 4.37 -11.61
N GLY A 31 -15.80 4.58 -11.13
CA GLY A 31 -14.92 5.64 -11.62
C GLY A 31 -14.59 5.50 -13.10
N SER A 32 -14.44 4.27 -13.59
CA SER A 32 -14.21 3.99 -15.01
C SER A 32 -15.43 4.32 -15.86
N LEU A 33 -16.64 4.03 -15.40
CA LEU A 33 -17.86 4.43 -16.09
C LEU A 33 -17.92 5.96 -16.24
N ILE A 34 -17.63 6.70 -15.17
CA ILE A 34 -17.63 8.18 -15.20
C ILE A 34 -16.54 8.71 -16.12
N GLY A 35 -15.33 8.13 -16.06
CA GLY A 35 -14.20 8.53 -16.90
C GLY A 35 -14.44 8.29 -18.39
N ILE A 36 -15.03 7.15 -18.75
CA ILE A 36 -15.40 6.82 -20.14
C ILE A 36 -16.47 7.78 -20.68
N LEU A 37 -17.45 8.16 -19.84
CA LEU A 37 -18.52 9.09 -20.24
C LEU A 37 -18.07 10.54 -20.34
N SER A 38 -16.98 10.93 -19.66
CA SER A 38 -16.51 12.31 -19.61
C SER A 38 -15.43 12.59 -20.67
N ASP A 39 -14.25 12.00 -20.50
CA ASP A 39 -13.11 12.07 -21.42
C ASP A 39 -12.22 10.84 -21.16
N PHE A 40 -12.32 9.86 -22.06
CA PHE A 40 -11.61 8.59 -21.92
C PHE A 40 -10.09 8.78 -21.94
N THR A 41 -9.59 9.68 -22.79
CA THR A 41 -8.15 9.92 -22.97
C THR A 41 -7.51 10.39 -21.66
N MET A 42 -8.09 11.39 -21.01
CA MET A 42 -7.61 11.88 -19.72
C MET A 42 -7.76 10.83 -18.62
N PHE A 43 -8.82 10.01 -18.68
CA PHE A 43 -9.02 8.96 -17.70
C PHE A 43 -7.94 7.85 -17.77
N THR A 44 -7.35 7.58 -18.94
CA THR A 44 -6.29 6.55 -19.09
C THR A 44 -5.06 6.78 -18.19
N LEU A 45 -4.87 8.00 -17.67
CA LEU A 45 -3.83 8.32 -16.68
C LEU A 45 -3.94 7.51 -15.38
N ILE A 46 -5.09 6.90 -15.10
CA ILE A 46 -5.25 5.98 -13.97
C ILE A 46 -4.21 4.83 -14.00
N ILE A 47 -3.85 4.35 -15.19
CA ILE A 47 -2.91 3.24 -15.37
C ILE A 47 -1.51 3.61 -14.88
N PRO A 48 -0.82 4.61 -15.44
CA PRO A 48 0.51 4.98 -14.96
C PRO A 48 0.50 5.46 -13.51
N LEU A 49 -0.55 6.17 -13.06
CA LEU A 49 -0.65 6.62 -11.67
C LEU A 49 -0.77 5.46 -10.67
N SER A 50 -1.59 4.46 -10.97
CA SER A 50 -1.76 3.29 -10.11
C SER A 50 -0.49 2.43 -10.03
N ILE A 51 0.23 2.27 -11.15
CA ILE A 51 1.54 1.60 -11.18
C ILE A 51 2.57 2.38 -10.37
N PHE A 52 2.63 3.70 -10.54
CA PHE A 52 3.52 4.57 -9.77
C PHE A 52 3.25 4.45 -8.26
N LEU A 53 1.98 4.48 -7.85
CA LEU A 53 1.60 4.31 -6.44
C LEU A 53 1.98 2.93 -5.90
N LEU A 54 1.77 1.86 -6.67
CA LEU A 54 2.20 0.51 -6.29
C LEU A 54 3.71 0.45 -6.05
N ILE A 55 4.50 0.92 -7.02
CA ILE A 55 5.96 0.91 -6.93
C ILE A 55 6.43 1.74 -5.74
N TYR A 56 5.81 2.90 -5.51
CA TYR A 56 6.14 3.76 -4.38
C TYR A 56 5.85 3.08 -3.04
N ARG A 57 4.65 2.51 -2.86
CA ARG A 57 4.19 1.89 -1.61
C ARG A 57 4.98 0.62 -1.29
N GLU A 58 5.19 -0.24 -2.29
CA GLU A 58 5.84 -1.54 -2.11
C GLU A 58 7.33 -1.51 -2.50
N TRP A 59 7.94 -0.34 -2.61
CA TRP A 59 9.34 -0.19 -3.02
C TRP A 59 10.30 -1.06 -2.20
N LYS A 60 10.13 -1.10 -0.87
CA LYS A 60 10.98 -1.88 0.05
C LYS A 60 10.84 -3.39 -0.17
N LEU A 61 9.62 -3.87 -0.46
CA LEU A 61 9.36 -5.27 -0.80
C LEU A 61 9.97 -5.62 -2.16
N LEU A 62 9.71 -4.79 -3.18
CA LEU A 62 10.18 -5.01 -4.56
C LEU A 62 11.70 -5.00 -4.65
N SER A 63 12.36 -4.05 -3.96
CA SER A 63 13.83 -3.93 -3.97
C SER A 63 14.53 -5.10 -3.27
N LYS A 64 13.92 -5.69 -2.23
CA LYS A 64 14.49 -6.81 -1.46
C LYS A 64 13.84 -8.16 -1.76
N PHE A 65 13.12 -8.29 -2.88
CA PHE A 65 12.41 -9.53 -3.21
C PHE A 65 13.32 -10.77 -3.28
N LYS A 66 14.58 -10.59 -3.71
CA LYS A 66 15.56 -11.69 -3.74
C LYS A 66 15.90 -12.18 -2.32
N ASP A 67 16.03 -11.26 -1.38
CA ASP A 67 16.30 -11.56 0.03
C ASP A 67 15.09 -12.27 0.65
N LEU A 68 13.88 -11.80 0.36
CA LEU A 68 12.64 -12.47 0.80
C LEU A 68 12.58 -13.93 0.32
N LYS A 69 12.94 -14.19 -0.94
CA LYS A 69 12.90 -15.53 -1.51
C LYS A 69 13.95 -16.45 -0.88
N LYS A 70 15.10 -15.91 -0.47
CA LYS A 70 16.22 -16.69 0.08
C LYS A 70 16.05 -16.96 1.58
N ASP A 71 15.72 -15.93 2.34
CA ASP A 71 15.74 -15.96 3.80
C ASP A 71 14.32 -16.11 4.40
N GLY A 72 13.27 -16.03 3.57
CA GLY A 72 11.86 -16.15 3.99
C GLY A 72 11.31 -14.93 4.74
N VAL A 73 12.16 -14.03 5.21
CA VAL A 73 11.79 -12.87 6.03
C VAL A 73 12.63 -11.65 5.67
N ILE A 74 11.99 -10.48 5.59
CA ILE A 74 12.67 -9.18 5.58
C ILE A 74 12.24 -8.39 6.81
N ARG A 75 13.21 -7.92 7.61
CA ARG A 75 12.99 -7.05 8.78
C ARG A 75 13.55 -5.65 8.56
N PHE A 76 12.83 -4.66 9.08
CA PHE A 76 13.24 -3.27 9.14
C PHE A 76 13.05 -2.72 10.54
N GLU A 77 14.10 -2.11 11.09
CA GLU A 77 14.02 -1.38 12.35
C GLU A 77 13.57 0.06 12.09
N PRO A 78 12.54 0.56 12.80
CA PRO A 78 12.05 1.92 12.64
C PRO A 78 13.04 2.92 13.24
N ARG A 79 13.91 3.49 12.39
CA ARG A 79 14.73 4.65 12.78
C ARG A 79 13.86 5.91 12.75
N PHE A 80 13.74 6.63 13.87
CA PHE A 80 12.94 7.86 13.99
C PHE A 80 13.13 8.86 12.83
N ARG A 81 14.38 9.10 12.41
CA ARG A 81 14.69 9.98 11.28
C ARG A 81 14.13 9.47 9.94
N SER A 82 14.16 8.14 9.73
CA SER A 82 13.62 7.52 8.52
C SER A 82 12.10 7.60 8.50
N ASN A 83 11.45 7.26 9.61
CA ASN A 83 9.98 7.31 9.71
C ASN A 83 9.44 8.73 9.51
N ARG A 84 10.09 9.75 10.08
CA ARG A 84 9.69 11.15 9.86
C ARG A 84 9.84 11.57 8.40
N ARG A 85 10.91 11.14 7.73
CA ARG A 85 11.13 11.42 6.30
C ARG A 85 10.11 10.70 5.41
N GLU A 86 9.75 9.48 5.75
CA GLU A 86 8.74 8.68 5.06
C GLU A 86 7.34 9.27 5.24
N ALA A 87 6.97 9.66 6.46
CA ALA A 87 5.72 10.37 6.75
C ALA A 87 5.62 11.69 5.97
N ASN A 88 6.68 12.50 5.95
CA ASN A 88 6.69 13.73 5.17
C ASN A 88 6.57 13.47 3.66
N ARG A 89 7.24 12.44 3.12
CA ARG A 89 7.12 12.07 1.70
C ARG A 89 5.70 11.63 1.35
N THR A 90 5.09 10.81 2.19
CA THR A 90 3.70 10.38 2.01
C THR A 90 2.75 11.57 2.07
N LEU A 91 2.95 12.48 3.03
CA LEU A 91 2.17 13.72 3.11
C LEU A 91 2.34 14.57 1.83
N THR A 92 3.56 14.74 1.34
CA THR A 92 3.84 15.44 0.09
C THR A 92 3.07 14.83 -1.08
N ILE A 93 3.05 13.50 -1.22
CA ILE A 93 2.32 12.81 -2.29
C ILE A 93 0.81 13.05 -2.17
N VAL A 94 0.25 12.92 -0.96
CA VAL A 94 -1.18 13.18 -0.72
C VAL A 94 -1.54 14.63 -1.08
N ILE A 95 -0.70 15.59 -0.71
CA ILE A 95 -0.89 17.00 -1.07
C ILE A 95 -0.87 17.16 -2.60
N PHE A 96 0.11 16.58 -3.29
CA PHE A 96 0.18 16.67 -4.76
C PHE A 96 -1.02 16.01 -5.44
N LEU A 97 -1.52 14.88 -4.94
CA LEU A 97 -2.73 14.22 -5.47
C LEU A 97 -3.97 15.11 -5.38
N ILE A 98 -4.03 16.05 -4.44
CA ILE A 98 -5.15 17.01 -4.28
C ILE A 98 -4.89 18.28 -5.07
N VAL A 99 -3.71 18.87 -4.91
CA VAL A 99 -3.36 20.19 -5.47
C VAL A 99 -3.22 20.15 -6.99
N ILE A 100 -2.68 19.07 -7.57
CA ILE A 100 -2.48 18.98 -9.02
C ILE A 100 -3.83 19.03 -9.77
N PRO A 101 -4.84 18.20 -9.46
CA PRO A 101 -6.16 18.33 -10.07
C PRO A 101 -6.82 19.70 -9.86
N MET A 102 -6.61 20.33 -8.70
CA MET A 102 -7.15 21.67 -8.43
C MET A 102 -6.51 22.74 -9.30
N ILE A 103 -5.19 22.76 -9.45
CA ILE A 103 -4.51 23.73 -10.32
C ILE A 103 -4.92 23.50 -11.78
N LEU A 104 -5.01 22.24 -12.21
CA LEU A 104 -5.40 21.89 -13.58
C LEU A 104 -6.86 22.23 -13.90
N SER A 105 -7.72 22.39 -12.88
CA SER A 105 -9.10 22.88 -13.06
C SER A 105 -9.17 24.27 -13.70
N TYR A 106 -8.15 25.11 -13.51
CA TYR A 106 -8.09 26.45 -14.09
C TYR A 106 -7.78 26.43 -15.60
N PHE A 107 -7.10 25.37 -16.06
CA PHE A 107 -6.61 25.27 -17.44
C PHE A 107 -7.42 24.32 -18.32
N LEU A 108 -8.15 23.37 -17.71
CA LEU A 108 -8.92 22.35 -18.41
C LEU A 108 -10.40 22.72 -18.46
N SER A 109 -11.07 22.32 -19.55
CA SER A 109 -12.52 22.34 -19.60
C SER A 109 -13.12 21.32 -18.62
N PRO A 110 -14.40 21.49 -18.21
CA PRO A 110 -14.99 20.70 -17.13
C PRO A 110 -14.91 19.18 -17.33
N LEU A 111 -15.12 18.68 -18.56
CA LEU A 111 -15.13 17.24 -18.85
C LEU A 111 -13.73 16.60 -18.69
N PRO A 112 -12.66 17.08 -19.35
CA PRO A 112 -11.29 16.63 -19.11
C PRO A 112 -10.86 16.73 -17.64
N TRP A 113 -11.28 17.79 -16.94
CA TRP A 113 -10.95 17.98 -15.52
C TRP A 113 -11.60 16.93 -14.62
N ILE A 114 -12.88 16.60 -14.86
CA ILE A 114 -13.59 15.53 -14.13
C ILE A 114 -12.89 14.19 -14.35
N SER A 115 -12.59 13.85 -15.61
CA SER A 115 -11.87 12.61 -15.95
C SER A 115 -10.50 12.52 -15.30
N LEU A 116 -9.74 13.62 -15.32
CA LEU A 116 -8.43 13.67 -14.70
C LEU A 116 -8.53 13.49 -13.18
N THR A 117 -9.44 14.22 -12.53
CA THR A 117 -9.66 14.12 -11.09
C THR A 117 -10.07 12.69 -10.71
N MET A 118 -10.96 12.07 -11.50
CA MET A 118 -11.32 10.67 -11.33
C MET A 118 -10.12 9.74 -11.51
N ALA A 119 -9.25 9.96 -12.49
CA ALA A 119 -8.04 9.16 -12.65
C ALA A 119 -7.12 9.25 -11.42
N PHE A 120 -6.93 10.43 -10.86
CA PHE A 120 -6.14 10.64 -9.64
C PHE A 120 -6.74 9.97 -8.41
N VAL A 121 -8.03 10.15 -8.18
CA VAL A 121 -8.75 9.56 -7.03
C VAL A 121 -8.78 8.04 -7.15
N MET A 122 -9.08 7.51 -8.34
CA MET A 122 -9.22 6.08 -8.58
C MET A 122 -7.87 5.35 -8.70
N ALA A 123 -6.77 6.07 -8.92
CA ALA A 123 -5.43 5.49 -8.94
C ALA A 123 -5.08 4.77 -7.64
N TRP A 124 -5.56 5.25 -6.48
CA TRP A 124 -5.30 4.62 -5.19
C TRP A 124 -6.03 3.27 -5.04
N PRO A 125 -7.37 3.20 -5.18
CA PRO A 125 -8.08 1.92 -5.31
C PRO A 125 -7.49 0.99 -6.39
N ALA A 126 -7.17 1.51 -7.58
CA ALA A 126 -6.54 0.72 -8.63
C ALA A 126 -5.19 0.14 -8.21
N SER A 127 -4.40 0.88 -7.42
CA SER A 127 -3.14 0.38 -6.87
C SER A 127 -3.35 -0.80 -5.91
N ASN A 128 -4.44 -0.84 -5.13
CA ASN A 128 -4.77 -1.98 -4.26
C ASN A 128 -5.11 -3.24 -5.08
N ILE A 129 -5.78 -3.07 -6.23
CA ILE A 129 -6.07 -4.18 -7.15
C ILE A 129 -4.74 -4.77 -7.68
N LEU A 130 -3.81 -3.89 -8.08
CA LEU A 130 -2.48 -4.32 -8.52
C LEU A 130 -1.65 -4.95 -7.39
N GLU A 131 -1.77 -4.45 -6.17
CA GLU A 131 -1.08 -4.99 -4.99
C GLU A 131 -1.59 -6.40 -4.65
N MET A 132 -2.89 -6.65 -4.77
CA MET A 132 -3.45 -8.01 -4.66
C MET A 132 -2.93 -8.94 -5.76
N ALA A 133 -2.79 -8.43 -7.00
CA ALA A 133 -2.19 -9.20 -8.08
C ALA A 133 -0.71 -9.52 -7.79
N LEU A 134 0.06 -8.54 -7.29
CA LEU A 134 1.44 -8.72 -6.87
C LEU A 134 1.56 -9.77 -5.77
N GLN A 135 0.71 -9.70 -4.73
CA GLN A 135 0.66 -10.70 -3.67
C GLN A 135 0.44 -12.10 -4.25
N ARG A 136 -0.57 -12.28 -5.11
CA ARG A 136 -0.84 -13.58 -5.76
C ARG A 136 0.34 -14.09 -6.58
N VAL A 137 1.01 -13.23 -7.34
CA VAL A 137 2.19 -13.62 -8.13
C VAL A 137 3.32 -14.11 -7.21
N ILE A 138 3.55 -13.45 -6.08
CA ILE A 138 4.57 -13.86 -5.11
C ILE A 138 4.19 -15.19 -4.46
N GLU A 139 2.94 -15.33 -4.02
CA GLU A 139 2.44 -16.57 -3.40
C GLU A 139 2.53 -17.76 -4.38
N MET A 140 2.16 -17.56 -5.65
CA MET A 140 2.26 -18.60 -6.68
C MET A 140 3.71 -19.01 -6.97
N LYS A 141 4.65 -18.06 -6.97
CA LYS A 141 6.08 -18.33 -7.25
C LYS A 141 6.81 -19.01 -6.09
N THR A 142 6.35 -18.80 -4.86
CA THR A 142 7.01 -19.29 -3.65
C THR A 142 6.30 -20.49 -3.04
N GLY A 143 5.02 -20.70 -3.36
CA GLY A 143 4.17 -21.69 -2.70
C GLY A 143 3.78 -21.32 -1.28
N MET A 144 4.18 -20.14 -0.80
CA MET A 144 4.02 -19.66 0.58
C MET A 144 3.12 -18.42 0.63
N LYS A 145 2.54 -18.14 1.80
CA LYS A 145 1.68 -16.98 2.03
C LYS A 145 2.52 -15.76 2.38
N LEU A 146 2.29 -14.65 1.69
CA LEU A 146 2.97 -13.39 1.97
C LEU A 146 2.20 -12.60 3.03
N ARG A 147 2.85 -12.32 4.15
CA ARG A 147 2.31 -11.48 5.24
C ARG A 147 3.21 -10.28 5.48
N ARG A 148 2.59 -9.16 5.80
CA ARG A 148 3.24 -8.00 6.40
C ARG A 148 3.10 -8.14 7.91
N PHE A 149 4.22 -8.09 8.63
CA PHE A 149 4.22 -8.15 10.09
C PHE A 149 4.65 -6.82 10.70
N PHE A 150 4.09 -6.52 11.87
CA PHE A 150 4.46 -5.40 12.72
C PHE A 150 4.63 -5.90 14.15
N ASN A 151 5.85 -5.79 14.66
CA ASN A 151 6.14 -6.13 16.05
C ASN A 151 6.10 -4.86 16.89
N TRP A 152 5.28 -4.89 17.92
CA TRP A 152 5.12 -3.83 18.89
C TRP A 152 5.70 -4.28 20.22
N SER A 153 6.40 -3.37 20.89
CA SER A 153 6.94 -3.56 22.23
C SER A 153 6.33 -2.52 23.15
N SER A 154 5.75 -2.97 24.25
CA SER A 154 5.31 -2.07 25.31
C SER A 154 6.46 -1.79 26.28
N TYR A 155 6.75 -0.50 26.50
CA TYR A 155 7.67 -0.04 27.54
C TYR A 155 6.90 0.93 28.45
N GLY A 156 6.50 0.47 29.63
CA GLY A 156 5.67 1.26 30.55
C GLY A 156 4.28 1.54 29.96
N ASN A 157 3.94 2.82 29.75
CA ASN A 157 2.68 3.25 29.13
C ASN A 157 2.82 3.55 27.62
N GLU A 158 3.99 3.34 27.03
CA GLU A 158 4.24 3.64 25.61
C GLU A 158 4.33 2.35 24.78
N THR A 159 3.55 2.28 23.71
CA THR A 159 3.63 1.21 22.70
C THR A 159 4.49 1.69 21.54
N VAL A 160 5.65 1.06 21.34
CA VAL A 160 6.60 1.44 20.29
C VAL A 160 6.75 0.29 19.30
N MET A 161 6.74 0.60 18.00
CA MET A 161 7.05 -0.39 16.98
C MET A 161 8.52 -0.77 17.07
N LYS A 162 8.81 -2.07 17.25
CA LYS A 162 10.17 -2.62 17.36
C LYS A 162 10.75 -2.93 15.98
N ASP A 163 9.99 -3.63 15.15
CA ASP A 163 10.37 -3.96 13.78
C ASP A 163 9.13 -4.26 12.94
N TYR A 164 9.28 -4.11 11.63
CA TYR A 164 8.24 -4.43 10.66
C TYR A 164 8.86 -4.99 9.38
N GLY A 165 8.05 -5.65 8.56
CA GLY A 165 8.49 -6.10 7.26
C GLY A 165 7.57 -7.14 6.66
N TRP A 166 8.16 -8.09 5.96
CA TRP A 166 7.43 -9.12 5.22
C TRP A 166 7.96 -10.51 5.53
N VAL A 167 7.06 -11.48 5.62
CA VAL A 167 7.38 -12.90 5.84
C VAL A 167 6.61 -13.76 4.85
N LEU A 168 7.25 -14.84 4.42
CA LEU A 168 6.64 -15.95 3.69
C LEU A 168 6.37 -17.08 4.68
N GLU A 169 5.10 -17.36 4.94
CA GLU A 169 4.66 -18.42 5.85
C GLU A 169 4.18 -19.64 5.06
N SER A 170 4.53 -20.83 5.55
CA SER A 170 3.91 -22.07 5.06
C SER A 170 2.42 -22.09 5.42
N ASN A 171 1.59 -22.62 4.54
CA ASN A 171 0.16 -22.84 4.83
C ASN A 171 -0.06 -23.80 6.03
N GLU A 172 0.96 -24.55 6.44
CA GLU A 172 0.88 -25.57 7.50
C GLU A 172 1.15 -25.04 8.91
N GLU A 173 1.73 -23.84 9.09
CA GLU A 173 2.09 -23.30 10.42
C GLU A 173 0.93 -22.56 11.13
N ARG A 174 -0.31 -22.69 10.64
CA ARG A 174 -1.49 -22.22 11.37
C ARG A 174 -1.96 -23.24 12.41
N HIS A 175 -1.21 -23.42 13.50
CA HIS A 175 -1.70 -23.89 14.80
C HIS A 175 -0.63 -23.61 15.87
N PRO A 176 -0.96 -23.19 17.11
CA PRO A 176 -2.23 -22.77 17.70
C PRO A 176 -2.29 -21.28 18.11
#